data_AF-A0A1Q9SYH2-F1
#
_entry.id   AF-A0A1Q9SYH2-F1
#
_cell.length_a   1.000
_cell.length_b   1.000
_cell.length_c   1.000
_cell.angle_alpha   90.00
_cell.angle_beta   90.00
_cell.angle_gamma   90.00
#
_symmetry.space_group_name_H-M   'P 1'
#
loop_
_entity.id
_entity.type
_entity.pdbx_description
1 polymer ?
#
loop_
_entity_poly.entity_id
_entity_poly.type
_entity_poly.pdbx_seq_one_letter_code
_entity_poly.pdbx_strand_id
1 'polypeptide(L)'
;MNRNSAGSLWRSTRAAAGLPGEYTLHDLRHFYASALIAAGCDVVTVQRALGHQSATITLGVYSHLWPTAEDRTRSAAADLMTEVLGDSADSVRTGTP
;
A
#
# COMPACT_ATOMS: atom_id res chain seq x y z
N MET A 1 -8.42 -23.69 -19.06
CA MET A 1 -7.07 -23.13 -18.83
C MET A 1 -6.23 -24.13 -18.03
N ASN A 2 -5.12 -24.62 -18.60
CA ASN A 2 -4.14 -25.46 -17.89
C ASN A 2 -3.28 -24.56 -16.97
N ARG A 3 -3.03 -24.95 -15.70
CA ARG A 3 -2.23 -24.22 -14.70
C ARG A 3 -0.86 -23.73 -15.22
N ASN A 4 -0.29 -24.41 -16.21
CA ASN A 4 1.02 -24.06 -16.77
C ASN A 4 1.00 -22.82 -17.69
N SER A 5 -0.18 -22.40 -18.17
CA SER A 5 -0.33 -21.25 -19.08
C SER A 5 -0.11 -19.90 -18.41
N ALA A 6 -0.48 -19.76 -17.12
CA ALA A 6 -0.24 -18.53 -16.37
C ALA A 6 1.27 -18.28 -16.15
N GLY A 7 2.04 -19.34 -15.89
CA GLY A 7 3.49 -19.23 -15.72
C GLY A 7 4.22 -18.91 -17.02
N SER A 8 3.81 -19.48 -18.16
CA SER A 8 4.41 -19.15 -19.45
C SER A 8 4.06 -17.73 -19.89
N LEU A 9 2.80 -17.31 -19.69
CA LEU A 9 2.38 -15.94 -19.97
C LEU A 9 3.15 -14.94 -19.09
N TRP A 10 3.28 -15.21 -17.79
CA TRP A 10 4.06 -14.37 -16.88
C TRP A 10 5.51 -14.20 -17.35
N ARG A 11 6.18 -15.29 -17.72
CA ARG A 11 7.56 -15.20 -18.24
C ARG A 11 7.66 -14.32 -19.47
N SER A 12 6.70 -14.43 -20.39
CA SER A 12 6.63 -13.59 -21.59
C SER A 12 6.38 -12.12 -21.24
N THR A 13 5.39 -11.83 -20.39
CA THR A 13 5.07 -10.47 -19.96
C THR A 13 6.22 -9.83 -19.20
N ARG A 14 6.85 -10.57 -18.29
CA ARG A 14 8.02 -10.11 -17.52
C ARG A 14 9.19 -9.77 -18.43
N ALA A 15 9.48 -10.63 -19.42
CA ALA A 15 10.53 -10.37 -20.41
C ALA A 15 10.21 -9.12 -21.24
N ALA A 16 8.97 -8.97 -21.69
CA ALA A 16 8.52 -7.78 -22.44
C ALA A 16 8.59 -6.49 -21.59
N ALA A 17 8.37 -6.59 -20.28
CA ALA A 17 8.48 -5.48 -19.34
C ALA A 17 9.93 -5.17 -18.91
N GLY A 18 10.93 -5.94 -19.36
CA GLY A 18 12.33 -5.75 -18.98
C GLY A 18 12.63 -6.05 -17.51
N LEU A 19 11.77 -6.80 -16.82
CA LEU A 19 11.90 -7.06 -15.38
C LEU A 19 12.87 -8.24 -15.09
N PRO A 20 13.69 -8.14 -14.03
CA PRO A 20 14.57 -9.22 -13.55
C PRO A 20 13.89 -10.58 -13.39
N GLY A 21 14.68 -11.65 -13.54
CA GLY A 21 14.24 -13.06 -13.47
C GLY A 21 13.61 -13.47 -12.14
N GLU A 22 14.01 -12.79 -11.07
CA GLU A 22 13.58 -13.03 -9.70
C GLU A 22 12.15 -12.59 -9.40
N TYR A 23 11.58 -11.66 -10.18
CA TYR A 23 10.20 -11.23 -9.97
C TYR A 23 9.20 -12.31 -10.39
N THR A 24 8.39 -12.70 -9.41
CA THR A 24 7.36 -13.71 -9.49
C THR A 24 5.96 -13.09 -9.48
N LEU A 25 4.95 -13.88 -9.81
CA LEU A 25 3.55 -13.52 -9.58
C LEU A 25 3.22 -13.34 -8.09
N HIS A 26 4.04 -13.88 -7.19
CA HIS A 26 3.84 -13.69 -5.75
C HIS A 26 4.22 -12.26 -5.33
N ASP A 27 5.24 -11.66 -5.97
CA ASP A 27 5.62 -10.28 -5.72
C ASP A 27 4.53 -9.29 -6.13
N LEU A 28 3.79 -9.57 -7.20
CA LEU A 28 2.60 -8.79 -7.55
C LEU A 28 1.52 -8.87 -6.47
N ARG A 29 1.36 -10.02 -5.81
CA ARG A 29 0.42 -10.18 -4.70
C ARG A 29 0.90 -9.38 -3.48
N HIS A 30 2.20 -9.39 -3.18
CA HIS A 30 2.76 -8.55 -2.13
C HIS A 30 2.59 -7.07 -2.43
N PHE A 31 2.87 -6.64 -3.66
CA PHE A 31 2.65 -5.26 -4.11
C PHE A 31 1.19 -4.85 -3.92
N TYR A 32 0.25 -5.66 -4.42
CA TYR A 32 -1.18 -5.36 -4.30
C TYR A 32 -1.64 -5.28 -2.84
N ALA A 33 -1.19 -6.21 -1.98
CA ALA A 33 -1.48 -6.16 -0.55
C ALA A 33 -0.94 -4.87 0.10
N SER A 34 0.32 -4.53 -0.16
CA SER A 34 0.96 -3.33 0.40
C SER A 34 0.26 -2.04 -0.04
N ALA A 35 -0.17 -1.96 -1.31
CA ALA A 35 -0.88 -0.80 -1.84
C ALA A 35 -2.24 -0.61 -1.18
N LEU A 36 -3.01 -1.69 -0.97
CA LEU A 36 -4.30 -1.61 -0.28
C LEU A 36 -4.15 -1.17 1.18
N ILE A 37 -3.12 -1.67 1.87
CA ILE A 37 -2.86 -1.29 3.27
C ILE A 37 -2.43 0.17 3.36
N ALA A 38 -1.56 0.62 2.46
CA ALA A 38 -1.15 2.02 2.37
C ALA A 38 -2.32 2.96 2.04
N ALA A 39 -3.32 2.49 1.29
CA ALA A 39 -4.57 3.20 1.04
C ALA A 39 -5.53 3.23 2.24
N GLY A 40 -5.15 2.63 3.38
CA GLY A 40 -5.94 2.63 4.61
C GLY A 40 -7.02 1.54 4.67
N CYS A 41 -6.98 0.53 3.80
CA CYS A 41 -7.94 -0.57 3.86
C CYS A 41 -7.76 -1.40 5.14
N ASP A 42 -8.88 -1.88 5.69
CA ASP A 42 -8.87 -2.79 6.83
C ASP A 42 -8.49 -4.22 6.41
N VAL A 43 -8.12 -5.03 7.41
CA VAL A 43 -7.67 -6.41 7.22
C VAL A 43 -8.67 -7.30 6.48
N VAL A 44 -9.98 -7.14 6.72
CA VAL A 44 -11.01 -7.96 6.08
C VAL A 44 -11.14 -7.57 4.61
N THR A 45 -11.08 -6.28 4.30
CA THR A 45 -11.05 -5.78 2.92
C THR A 45 -9.85 -6.34 2.16
N VAL A 46 -8.64 -6.23 2.73
CA VAL A 46 -7.41 -6.76 2.11
C VAL A 46 -7.49 -8.28 1.96
N GLN A 47 -7.94 -9.01 2.98
CA GLN A 47 -8.14 -10.46 2.92
C GLN A 47 -9.04 -10.87 1.75
N ARG A 48 -10.19 -10.21 1.61
CA ARG A 48 -11.16 -10.52 0.54
C ARG A 48 -10.58 -10.20 -0.83
N ALA A 49 -9.89 -9.07 -0.97
CA ALA A 49 -9.23 -8.68 -2.21
C ALA A 49 -8.14 -9.67 -2.64
N LEU A 50 -7.42 -10.27 -1.69
CA LEU A 50 -6.39 -11.29 -1.96
C LEU A 50 -6.97 -12.70 -2.12
N GLY A 51 -8.25 -12.90 -1.82
CA GLY A 51 -8.90 -14.22 -1.84
C GLY A 51 -8.42 -15.15 -0.71
N HIS A 52 -7.92 -14.59 0.39
CA HIS A 52 -7.50 -15.38 1.55
C HIS A 52 -8.72 -15.94 2.30
N GLN A 53 -8.66 -17.22 2.66
CA GLN A 53 -9.74 -17.89 3.38
C GLN A 53 -9.96 -17.31 4.79
N SER A 54 -8.93 -16.72 5.41
CA SER A 54 -9.00 -16.14 6.75
C SER A 54 -8.11 -14.91 6.90
N ALA A 55 -8.54 -13.97 7.76
CA ALA A 55 -7.80 -12.75 8.10
C ALA A 55 -6.44 -13.06 8.73
N THR A 56 -6.34 -14.19 9.45
CA THR A 56 -5.09 -14.64 10.08
C THR A 56 -3.98 -14.82 9.05
N ILE A 57 -4.29 -15.28 7.84
CA ILE A 57 -3.30 -15.43 6.75
C ILE A 57 -2.76 -14.05 6.36
N THR A 58 -3.66 -13.09 6.15
CA THR A 58 -3.29 -11.72 5.80
C THR A 58 -2.48 -11.06 6.91
N LEU A 59 -2.91 -11.18 8.17
CA LEU A 59 -2.21 -10.60 9.32
C LEU A 59 -0.84 -11.25 9.54
N GLY A 60 -0.73 -12.57 9.37
CA GLY A 60 0.53 -13.27 9.53
C GLY A 60 1.62 -12.77 8.57
N VAL A 61 1.24 -12.34 7.37
CA VAL A 61 2.19 -11.85 6.35
C VAL A 61 2.34 -10.33 6.40
N TYR A 62 1.25 -9.58 6.54
CA TYR A 62 1.23 -8.14 6.25
C TYR A 62 0.95 -7.24 7.46
N SER A 63 0.76 -7.78 8.67
CA SER A 63 0.45 -6.98 9.87
C SER A 63 1.40 -5.81 10.10
N HIS A 64 2.68 -6.00 9.81
CA HIS A 64 3.74 -4.99 9.95
C HIS A 64 3.59 -3.77 9.02
N LEU A 65 2.72 -3.85 8.01
CA LEU A 65 2.45 -2.74 7.08
C LEU A 65 1.34 -1.81 7.59
N TRP A 66 0.51 -2.25 8.54
CA TRP A 66 -0.52 -1.37 9.07
C TRP A 66 0.11 -0.31 9.98
N PRO A 67 -0.33 0.96 9.87
CA PRO A 67 0.17 2.02 10.71
C PRO A 67 -0.18 1.73 12.17
N THR A 68 0.80 1.95 13.05
CA THR A 68 0.60 1.79 14.48
C THR A 68 -0.40 2.81 15.02
N ALA A 69 -0.84 2.65 16.27
CA ALA A 69 -1.63 3.68 16.93
C ALA A 69 -0.85 5.00 16.98
N GLU A 70 0.45 4.94 17.25
CA GLU A 70 1.34 6.11 17.30
C GLU A 70 1.47 6.81 15.94
N ASP A 71 1.61 6.04 14.86
CA ASP A 71 1.67 6.61 13.50
C ASP A 71 0.37 7.32 13.13
N ARG A 72 -0.77 6.72 13.47
CA ARG A 72 -2.09 7.33 13.24
C ARG A 72 -2.28 8.58 14.09
N THR A 73 -1.89 8.54 15.36
CA THR A 73 -1.93 9.72 16.24
C THR A 73 -1.03 10.83 15.73
N ARG A 74 0.18 10.51 15.27
CA ARG A 74 1.12 11.49 14.69
C ARG A 74 0.55 12.11 13.42
N SER A 75 0.01 11.31 12.51
CA SER A 75 -0.62 11.81 11.28
C SER A 75 -1.79 12.73 11.61
N ALA A 76 -2.72 12.28 12.47
CA ALA A 76 -3.88 13.06 12.86
C ALA A 76 -3.49 14.39 13.54
N ALA A 77 -2.46 14.38 14.37
CA ALA A 77 -1.93 15.60 14.98
C ALA A 77 -1.32 16.54 13.93
N ALA A 78 -0.55 16.02 12.98
CA ALA A 78 0.03 16.82 11.90
C ALA A 78 -1.05 17.45 11.00
N ASP A 79 -2.09 16.70 10.67
CA ASP A 79 -3.22 17.17 9.88
C ASP A 79 -3.97 18.28 10.62
N LEU A 80 -4.28 18.07 11.92
CA LEU A 80 -4.92 19.09 12.76
C LEU A 80 -4.07 20.36 12.87
N MET A 81 -2.76 20.24 13.07
CA MET A 81 -1.87 21.40 13.16
C MET A 81 -1.78 22.14 11.82
N THR A 82 -1.80 21.42 10.70
CA THR A 82 -1.84 22.01 9.36
C THR A 82 -3.14 22.77 9.13
N GLU A 83 -4.28 22.22 9.55
CA GLU A 83 -5.58 22.89 9.45
C GLU A 83 -5.64 24.16 10.31
N VAL A 84 -5.18 24.08 11.57
CA VAL A 84 -5.25 25.20 12.52
C VAL A 84 -4.22 26.29 12.20
N LEU A 85 -3.00 25.92 11.81
CA LEU A 85 -1.88 26.85 11.65
C LEU A 85 -1.61 27.23 10.18
N GLY A 86 -2.08 26.44 9.22
CA GLY A 86 -1.83 26.67 7.79
C GLY A 86 -2.35 28.01 7.29
N ASP A 87 -3.52 28.44 7.79
CA ASP A 87 -4.11 29.74 7.48
C ASP A 87 -3.29 30.91 8.07
N SER A 88 -2.67 30.70 9.23
CA SER A 88 -1.80 31.69 9.88
C SER A 88 -0.43 31.79 9.24
N ALA A 89 0.14 30.68 8.76
CA ALA A 89 1.47 30.64 8.16
C ALA A 89 1.54 31.26 6.76
N ASP A 90 0.44 31.26 5.99
CA ASP A 90 0.40 31.89 4.66
C ASP A 90 0.31 33.43 4.76
N SER A 91 -0.28 33.94 5.85
CA SER A 91 -0.40 35.39 6.11
C SER A 91 0.94 36.11 6.32
N VAL A 92 1.98 35.40 6.77
CA VAL A 92 3.32 35.98 6.99
C VAL A 92 4.23 35.91 5.76
N ARG A 93 3.82 35.22 4.69
CA ARG A 93 4.62 35.06 3.46
C ARG A 93 4.40 36.15 2.41
N THR A 94 3.33 36.94 2.52
CA THR A 94 2.96 38.01 1.57
C THR A 94 3.62 39.37 1.83
N GLY A 95 4.69 39.41 2.61
CA GLY A 95 5.59 40.58 2.67
C GLY A 95 6.39 40.70 1.38
N THR A 96 5.89 41.48 0.41
CA THR A 96 6.63 41.90 -0.79
C THR A 96 7.84 42.78 -0.37
N PRO A 97 9.05 42.60 -0.93
CA PRO A 97 10.15 43.54 -0.71
C PRO A 97 9.90 44.91 -1.33
#